data_AF-A0A355GSY5-F1
#
_entry.id   AF-A0A355GSY5-F1
#
_cell.length_a   1.000
_cell.length_b   1.000
_cell.length_c   1.000
_cell.angle_alpha   90.00
_cell.angle_beta   90.00
_cell.angle_gamma   90.00
#
_symmetry.space_group_name_H-M   'P 1'
#
loop_
_entity.id
_entity.type
_entity.pdbx_description
1 polymer ?
#
loop_
_entity_poly.entity_id
_entity_poly.type
_entity_poly.pdbx_seq_one_letter_code
_entity_poly.pdbx_strand_id
1 'polypeptide(L)'
;MTKFDKVFAAVILGFIIPVIVFCAFWWLSFLLKIDSRFWMIAGLFAGFILCVVLLRKLRLIDRFYIFNNLPLAVLYIVYSIGIFGFFMGVPVFNVIPGILAGVYVGRKVKLLKQPISNFRSELKKAAIFSALILFLICCCSAWLALADPHTAANLQGMLKLSFEAADTVIWLLIVIGGASLLLLQHMFLLLAGKWAYQR
;
A
#
# COMPACT_ATOMS: atom_id res chain seq x y z
N MET A 1 15.57 16.96 -9.88
CA MET A 1 14.59 16.55 -8.85
C MET A 1 14.24 17.75 -8.01
N THR A 2 12.95 18.02 -7.81
CA THR A 2 12.43 19.09 -6.95
C THR A 2 12.50 18.69 -5.46
N LYS A 3 12.26 19.65 -4.55
CA LYS A 3 12.16 19.37 -3.10
C LYS A 3 11.05 18.36 -2.80
N PHE A 4 9.92 18.47 -3.50
CA PHE A 4 8.80 17.52 -3.38
C PHE A 4 9.23 16.09 -3.73
N ASP A 5 9.96 15.89 -4.84
CA ASP A 5 10.40 14.57 -5.30
C ASP A 5 11.25 13.84 -4.26
N LYS A 6 12.14 14.58 -3.59
CA LYS A 6 13.02 14.07 -2.54
C LYS A 6 12.24 13.69 -1.29
N VAL A 7 11.30 14.54 -0.86
CA VAL A 7 10.44 14.27 0.29
C VAL A 7 9.54 13.06 0.03
N PHE A 8 8.92 12.99 -1.16
CA PHE A 8 8.08 11.86 -1.56
C PHE A 8 8.84 10.53 -1.52
N ALA A 9 10.03 10.48 -2.12
CA ALA A 9 10.88 9.30 -2.10
C ALA A 9 11.34 8.94 -0.67
N ALA A 10 11.72 9.94 0.14
CA ALA A 10 12.14 9.73 1.51
C ALA A 10 11.01 9.20 2.41
N VAL A 11 9.77 9.69 2.24
CA VAL A 11 8.61 9.22 3.01
C VAL A 11 8.26 7.79 2.63
N ILE A 12 8.19 7.47 1.33
CA ILE A 12 7.84 6.12 0.87
C ILE A 12 8.90 5.09 1.28
N LEU A 13 10.18 5.37 1.01
CA LEU A 13 11.23 4.42 1.36
C LEU A 13 11.48 4.41 2.87
N GLY A 14 11.42 5.57 3.51
CA GLY A 14 11.77 5.73 4.91
C GLY A 14 10.71 5.26 5.90
N PHE A 15 9.44 5.18 5.49
CA PHE A 15 8.38 4.61 6.32
C PHE A 15 8.38 3.09 6.31
N ILE A 16 8.57 2.47 5.14
CA ILE A 16 8.42 1.01 5.03
C ILE A 16 9.57 0.25 5.70
N ILE A 17 10.79 0.79 5.70
CA ILE A 17 11.97 0.13 6.27
C ILE A 17 11.81 -0.09 7.78
N PRO A 18 11.53 0.93 8.62
CA PRO A 18 11.31 0.73 10.04
C PRO A 18 10.16 -0.21 10.36
N VAL A 19 9.06 -0.12 9.60
CA VAL A 19 7.87 -0.97 9.81
C VAL A 19 8.20 -2.45 9.57
N ILE A 20 8.89 -2.78 8.49
CA ILE A 20 9.29 -4.18 8.21
C ILE A 20 10.21 -4.71 9.31
N VAL A 21 11.22 -3.94 9.73
CA VAL A 21 12.18 -4.38 10.75
C VAL A 21 11.50 -4.55 12.10
N PHE A 22 10.61 -3.62 12.46
CA PHE A 22 9.76 -3.72 13.65
C PHE A 22 8.93 -5.01 13.63
N CYS A 23 8.18 -5.25 12.55
CA CYS A 23 7.35 -6.45 12.43
C CYS A 23 8.19 -7.73 12.45
N ALA A 24 9.36 -7.74 11.81
CA ALA A 24 10.26 -8.89 11.82
C ALA A 24 10.73 -9.22 13.24
N PHE A 25 11.21 -8.22 14.00
CA PHE A 25 11.67 -8.43 15.37
C PHE A 25 10.53 -8.88 16.31
N TRP A 26 9.34 -8.31 16.15
CA TRP A 26 8.17 -8.78 16.89
C TRP A 26 7.88 -10.25 16.56
N TRP A 27 7.66 -10.61 15.30
CA TRP A 27 7.31 -11.99 14.95
C TRP A 27 8.39 -13.01 15.29
N LEU A 28 9.68 -12.67 15.10
CA LEU A 28 10.79 -13.53 15.50
C LEU A 28 10.83 -13.72 17.03
N SER A 29 10.66 -12.65 17.81
CA SER A 29 10.67 -12.78 19.28
C SER A 29 9.52 -13.63 19.80
N PHE A 30 8.34 -13.51 19.19
CA PHE A 30 7.19 -14.36 19.49
C PHE A 30 7.47 -15.84 19.15
N LEU A 31 8.03 -16.12 17.97
CA LEU A 31 8.34 -17.49 17.53
C LEU A 31 9.43 -18.14 18.39
N LEU A 32 10.41 -17.36 18.84
CA LEU A 32 11.50 -17.80 19.73
C LEU A 32 11.10 -17.82 21.21
N LYS A 33 9.86 -17.42 21.56
CA LYS A 33 9.33 -17.35 22.93
C LYS A 33 10.22 -16.52 23.88
N ILE A 34 10.84 -15.46 23.36
CA ILE A 34 11.64 -14.49 24.13
C ILE A 34 10.81 -13.22 24.41
N ASP A 35 11.34 -12.31 25.22
CA ASP A 35 10.62 -11.07 25.60
C ASP A 35 10.28 -10.20 24.39
N SER A 36 9.03 -10.29 23.93
CA SER A 36 8.56 -9.60 22.74
C SER A 36 8.57 -8.07 22.91
N ARG A 37 8.46 -7.55 24.13
CA ARG A 37 8.43 -6.10 24.37
C ARG A 37 9.79 -5.48 24.09
N PHE A 38 10.84 -6.09 24.64
CA PHE A 38 12.21 -5.64 24.42
C PHE A 38 12.61 -5.71 22.94
N TRP A 39 12.37 -6.86 22.30
CA TRP A 39 12.76 -7.07 20.90
C TRP A 39 11.96 -6.20 19.92
N MET A 40 10.69 -5.93 20.19
CA MET A 40 9.90 -4.98 19.41
C MET A 40 10.51 -3.57 19.42
N ILE A 41 10.90 -3.05 20.60
CA ILE A 41 11.55 -1.74 20.72
C ILE A 41 12.91 -1.74 20.01
N ALA A 42 13.71 -2.80 20.22
CA ALA A 42 15.00 -2.96 19.55
C ALA A 42 14.85 -2.96 18.01
N GLY A 43 13.82 -3.63 17.49
CA GLY A 43 13.50 -3.65 16.06
C GLY A 43 13.16 -2.27 15.49
N LEU A 44 12.44 -1.43 16.25
CA LEU A 44 12.14 -0.06 15.83
C LEU A 44 13.41 0.80 15.73
N PHE A 45 14.29 0.75 16.74
CA PHE A 45 15.56 1.47 16.73
C PHE A 45 16.48 0.98 15.61
N ALA A 46 16.62 -0.34 15.47
CA ALA A 46 17.39 -0.95 14.39
C ALA A 46 16.83 -0.54 13.01
N GLY A 47 15.51 -0.52 12.87
CA GLY A 47 14.81 -0.07 11.67
C GLY A 47 15.09 1.39 11.32
N PHE A 48 15.12 2.28 12.32
CA PHE A 48 15.46 3.70 12.10
C PHE A 48 16.92 3.89 11.70
N ILE A 49 17.85 3.21 12.38
CA ILE A 49 19.28 3.23 12.03
C ILE A 49 19.47 2.73 10.59
N LEU A 50 18.87 1.59 10.26
CA LEU A 50 18.93 1.02 8.91
C LEU A 50 18.33 1.97 7.88
N CYS A 51 17.19 2.60 8.19
CA CYS A 51 16.55 3.59 7.33
C CYS A 51 17.51 4.76 7.02
N VAL A 52 18.14 5.36 8.04
CA VAL A 52 19.12 6.45 7.85
C VAL A 52 20.33 5.98 7.02
N VAL A 53 20.86 4.80 7.32
CA VAL A 53 22.01 4.24 6.58
C VAL A 53 21.65 4.00 5.12
N LEU A 54 20.52 3.34 4.84
CA LEU A 54 20.09 3.04 3.48
C LEU A 54 19.76 4.32 2.69
N LEU A 55 19.04 5.28 3.28
CA LEU A 55 18.69 6.54 2.60
C LEU A 55 19.92 7.40 2.31
N ARG A 56 20.85 7.53 3.27
CA ARG A 56 22.03 8.42 3.16
C ARG A 56 23.20 7.77 2.42
N LYS A 57 23.56 6.53 2.76
CA LYS A 57 24.75 5.84 2.22
C LYS A 57 24.52 5.28 0.82
N LEU A 58 23.35 4.68 0.56
CA LEU A 58 23.04 4.12 -0.77
C LEU A 58 22.37 5.13 -1.72
N ARG A 59 22.12 6.36 -1.25
CA ARG A 59 21.45 7.43 -2.00
C ARG A 59 20.17 6.95 -2.69
N LEU A 60 19.37 6.14 -1.99
CA LEU A 60 18.16 5.53 -2.54
C LEU A 60 17.16 6.59 -3.03
N ILE A 61 17.11 7.74 -2.36
CA ILE A 61 16.26 8.88 -2.75
C ILE A 61 16.59 9.35 -4.17
N ASP A 62 17.89 9.48 -4.50
CA ASP A 62 18.33 9.97 -5.82
C ASP A 62 18.08 8.92 -6.92
N ARG A 63 18.12 7.63 -6.58
CA ARG A 63 17.89 6.52 -7.52
C ARG A 63 16.43 6.10 -7.66
N PHE A 64 15.54 6.57 -6.79
CA PHE A 64 14.16 6.09 -6.68
C PHE A 64 13.39 6.15 -8.01
N TYR A 65 13.56 7.21 -8.80
CA TYR A 65 12.89 7.38 -10.09
C TYR A 65 13.54 6.61 -11.26
N ILE A 66 14.71 6.02 -11.03
CA ILE A 66 15.48 5.24 -12.01
C ILE A 66 15.31 3.73 -11.76
N PHE A 67 14.62 3.34 -10.68
CA PHE A 67 14.38 1.92 -10.40
C PHE A 67 13.63 1.22 -11.54
N ASN A 68 14.07 -0.01 -11.77
CA ASN A 68 13.37 -0.97 -12.62
C ASN A 68 12.01 -1.31 -12.00
N ASN A 69 11.14 -1.92 -12.79
CA ASN A 69 9.76 -2.18 -12.36
C ASN A 69 9.66 -3.21 -11.22
N LEU A 70 10.65 -4.10 -11.08
CA LEU A 70 10.63 -5.17 -10.07
C LEU A 70 10.71 -4.62 -8.61
N PRO A 71 11.70 -3.82 -8.19
CA PRO A 71 11.71 -3.22 -6.85
C PRO A 71 10.46 -2.41 -6.52
N LEU A 72 9.90 -1.71 -7.52
CA LEU A 72 8.67 -0.92 -7.35
C LEU A 72 7.45 -1.80 -7.15
N ALA A 73 7.35 -2.92 -7.88
CA ALA A 73 6.29 -3.90 -7.71
C ALA A 73 6.36 -4.54 -6.32
N VAL A 74 7.56 -4.93 -5.86
CA VAL A 74 7.77 -5.47 -4.51
C VAL A 74 7.37 -4.44 -3.46
N LEU A 75 7.80 -3.19 -3.60
CA LEU A 75 7.45 -2.10 -2.69
C LEU A 75 5.93 -1.90 -2.63
N TYR A 76 5.25 -1.89 -3.79
CA TYR A 76 3.79 -1.75 -3.87
C TYR A 76 3.07 -2.90 -3.16
N ILE A 77 3.51 -4.15 -3.39
CA ILE A 77 2.92 -5.34 -2.78
C ILE A 77 3.11 -5.30 -1.26
N VAL A 78 4.31 -4.97 -0.78
CA VAL A 78 4.58 -4.85 0.67
C VAL A 78 3.69 -3.77 1.31
N TYR A 79 3.54 -2.62 0.66
CA TYR A 79 2.61 -1.58 1.12
C TYR A 79 1.16 -2.07 1.14
N SER A 80 0.74 -2.80 0.10
CA SER A 80 -0.63 -3.30 0.00
C SER A 80 -0.93 -4.35 1.07
N ILE A 81 -0.01 -5.28 1.31
CA ILE A 81 -0.12 -6.28 2.38
C ILE A 81 -0.08 -5.61 3.75
N GLY A 82 0.83 -4.65 3.96
CA GLY A 82 0.97 -3.93 5.21
C GLY A 82 -0.28 -3.15 5.59
N ILE A 83 -0.86 -2.41 4.63
CA ILE A 83 -2.13 -1.69 4.84
C ILE A 83 -3.25 -2.69 5.11
N PHE A 84 -3.37 -3.74 4.29
CA PHE A 84 -4.41 -4.76 4.47
C PHE A 84 -4.36 -5.41 5.86
N GLY A 85 -3.17 -5.80 6.33
CA GLY A 85 -2.98 -6.37 7.65
C GLY A 85 -3.24 -5.37 8.79
N PHE A 86 -2.78 -4.13 8.66
CA PHE A 86 -2.98 -3.10 9.68
C PHE A 86 -4.46 -2.72 9.86
N PHE A 87 -5.24 -2.77 8.77
CA PHE A 87 -6.69 -2.53 8.79
C PHE A 87 -7.51 -3.83 8.93
N MET A 88 -6.94 -4.84 9.58
CA MET A 88 -7.63 -6.09 9.93
C MET A 88 -8.33 -6.79 8.75
N GLY A 89 -7.74 -6.74 7.56
CA GLY A 89 -8.29 -7.38 6.37
C GLY A 89 -9.38 -6.57 5.66
N VAL A 90 -9.58 -5.30 6.00
CA VAL A 90 -10.49 -4.39 5.29
C VAL A 90 -9.74 -3.62 4.19
N PRO A 91 -10.08 -3.76 2.90
CA PRO A 91 -9.26 -3.31 1.78
C PRO A 91 -9.50 -1.84 1.40
N VAL A 92 -10.24 -1.07 2.19
CA VAL A 92 -10.64 0.31 1.84
C VAL A 92 -9.42 1.22 1.65
N PHE A 93 -8.41 1.09 2.51
CA PHE A 93 -7.20 1.92 2.44
C PHE A 93 -6.17 1.43 1.42
N ASN A 94 -6.38 0.28 0.79
CA ASN A 94 -5.52 -0.23 -0.29
C ASN A 94 -5.59 0.59 -1.58
N VAL A 95 -6.49 1.58 -1.63
CA VAL A 95 -6.52 2.65 -2.63
C VAL A 95 -5.26 3.54 -2.55
N ILE A 96 -4.69 3.75 -1.36
CA ILE A 96 -3.55 4.67 -1.12
C ILE A 96 -2.31 4.28 -1.95
N PRO A 97 -1.83 3.02 -1.96
CA PRO A 97 -0.75 2.60 -2.84
C PRO A 97 -0.98 2.92 -4.31
N GLY A 98 -2.22 2.82 -4.80
CA GLY A 98 -2.59 3.20 -6.17
C GLY A 98 -2.36 4.69 -6.43
N ILE A 99 -2.74 5.56 -5.49
CA ILE A 99 -2.48 7.00 -5.57
C ILE A 99 -0.97 7.28 -5.63
N LEU A 100 -0.20 6.65 -4.74
CA LEU A 100 1.26 6.80 -4.67
C LEU A 100 1.93 6.32 -5.97
N ALA A 101 1.46 5.20 -6.54
CA ALA A 101 1.94 4.69 -7.83
C ALA A 101 1.65 5.68 -8.97
N GLY A 102 0.46 6.30 -8.98
CA GLY A 102 0.11 7.36 -9.92
C GLY A 102 1.09 8.54 -9.83
N VAL A 103 1.29 9.09 -8.63
CA VAL A 103 2.26 10.18 -8.39
C VAL A 103 3.64 9.78 -8.87
N TYR A 104 4.11 8.58 -8.51
CA TYR A 104 5.42 8.07 -8.90
C TYR A 104 5.60 8.06 -10.43
N VAL A 105 4.65 7.48 -11.17
CA VAL A 105 4.74 7.39 -12.64
C VAL A 105 4.74 8.79 -13.27
N GLY A 106 3.86 9.69 -12.83
CA GLY A 106 3.81 11.07 -13.34
C GLY A 106 5.13 11.81 -13.14
N ARG A 107 5.71 11.71 -11.94
CA ARG A 107 7.02 12.31 -11.63
C ARG A 107 8.17 11.65 -12.39
N LYS A 108 8.19 10.31 -12.48
CA LYS A 108 9.23 9.54 -13.20
C LYS A 108 9.33 9.98 -14.66
N VAL A 109 8.21 9.97 -15.38
CA VAL A 109 8.18 10.32 -16.81
C VAL A 109 8.62 11.77 -17.03
N LYS A 110 8.20 12.71 -16.17
CA LYS A 110 8.61 14.11 -16.24
C LYS A 110 10.11 14.29 -15.98
N LEU A 111 10.63 13.70 -14.91
CA LEU A 111 12.04 13.82 -14.52
C LEU A 111 12.98 13.17 -15.54
N LEU A 112 12.56 12.08 -16.16
CA LEU A 112 13.31 11.38 -17.21
C LEU A 112 13.12 11.98 -18.60
N LYS A 113 12.35 13.08 -18.74
CA LYS A 113 12.05 13.77 -20.02
C LYS A 113 11.56 12.82 -21.12
N GLN A 114 10.79 11.81 -20.74
CA GLN A 114 10.26 10.82 -21.68
C GLN A 114 9.12 11.41 -22.53
N PRO A 115 8.91 10.90 -23.75
CA PRO A 115 7.83 11.38 -24.61
C PRO A 115 6.46 11.12 -23.98
N ILE A 116 5.49 11.98 -24.29
CA ILE A 116 4.14 11.91 -23.68
C ILE A 116 3.37 10.63 -24.06
N SER A 117 3.74 9.98 -25.17
CA SER A 117 3.24 8.66 -25.54
C SER A 117 3.57 7.60 -24.48
N ASN A 118 4.77 7.67 -23.89
CA ASN A 118 5.20 6.78 -22.82
C ASN A 118 4.42 7.04 -21.53
N PHE A 119 4.02 8.28 -21.26
CA PHE A 119 3.23 8.61 -20.07
C PHE A 119 1.94 7.80 -19.99
N ARG A 120 1.15 7.79 -21.07
CA ARG A 120 -0.12 7.06 -21.10
C ARG A 120 0.08 5.55 -20.96
N SER A 121 1.11 5.01 -21.62
CA SER A 121 1.45 3.58 -21.57
C SER A 121 1.86 3.15 -20.16
N GLU A 122 2.80 3.85 -19.54
CA GLU A 122 3.28 3.54 -18.18
C GLU A 122 2.19 3.73 -17.14
N LEU A 123 1.37 4.78 -17.26
CA LEU A 123 0.26 5.01 -16.35
C LEU A 123 -0.80 3.91 -16.47
N LYS A 124 -1.10 3.44 -17.68
CA LYS A 124 -2.02 2.31 -17.90
C LYS A 124 -1.48 1.01 -17.32
N LYS A 125 -0.18 0.72 -17.49
CA LYS A 125 0.47 -0.46 -16.88
C LYS A 125 0.38 -0.41 -15.36
N ALA A 126 0.70 0.73 -14.76
CA ALA A 126 0.57 0.93 -13.32
C ALA A 126 -0.89 0.76 -12.86
N ALA A 127 -1.86 1.32 -13.60
CA ALA A 127 -3.27 1.19 -13.28
C ALA A 127 -3.76 -0.27 -13.31
N ILE A 128 -3.37 -1.05 -14.32
CA ILE A 128 -3.70 -2.48 -14.43
C ILE A 128 -3.05 -3.25 -13.28
N PHE A 129 -1.75 -3.06 -13.05
CA PHE A 129 -1.03 -3.74 -11.98
C PHE A 129 -1.66 -3.44 -10.61
N SER A 130 -1.87 -2.16 -10.29
CA SER A 130 -2.48 -1.74 -9.04
C SER A 130 -3.90 -2.28 -8.86
N ALA A 131 -4.71 -2.32 -9.93
CA ALA A 131 -6.05 -2.89 -9.91
C ALA A 131 -6.03 -4.42 -9.70
N LEU A 132 -5.10 -5.15 -10.33
CA LEU A 132 -4.94 -6.59 -10.11
C LEU A 132 -4.59 -6.90 -8.65
N ILE A 133 -3.66 -6.16 -8.06
CA ILE A 133 -3.29 -6.34 -6.65
C ILE A 133 -4.48 -6.01 -5.72
N LEU A 134 -5.21 -4.93 -5.97
CA LEU A 134 -6.39 -4.61 -5.17
C LEU A 134 -7.47 -5.69 -5.32
N PHE A 135 -7.71 -6.19 -6.54
CA PHE A 135 -8.67 -7.26 -6.78
C PHE A 135 -8.33 -8.52 -5.97
N LEU A 136 -7.07 -8.95 -5.98
CA LEU A 136 -6.62 -10.09 -5.16
C LEU A 136 -6.85 -9.83 -3.66
N ILE A 137 -6.57 -8.61 -3.19
CA ILE A 137 -6.79 -8.23 -1.81
C ILE A 137 -8.29 -8.20 -1.45
N CYS A 138 -9.15 -7.73 -2.36
CA CYS A 138 -10.60 -7.81 -2.19
C CYS A 138 -11.09 -9.27 -2.15
N CYS A 139 -10.53 -10.16 -2.97
CA CYS A 139 -10.82 -11.59 -2.89
C CYS A 139 -10.41 -12.19 -1.54
N CYS A 140 -9.21 -11.87 -1.05
CA CYS A 140 -8.76 -12.31 0.27
C CYS A 140 -9.66 -11.75 1.38
N SER A 141 -10.06 -10.48 1.29
CA SER A 141 -10.98 -9.85 2.25
C SER A 141 -12.35 -10.54 2.25
N ALA A 142 -12.91 -10.79 1.07
CA ALA A 142 -14.18 -11.49 0.90
C ALA A 142 -14.11 -12.91 1.48
N TRP A 143 -13.01 -13.62 1.24
CA TRP A 143 -12.78 -14.94 1.82
C TRP A 143 -12.76 -14.89 3.36
N LEU A 144 -12.02 -13.95 3.95
CA LEU A 144 -11.99 -13.76 5.40
C LEU A 144 -13.38 -13.45 5.96
N ALA A 145 -14.12 -12.54 5.30
CA ALA A 145 -15.47 -12.15 5.70
C ALA A 145 -16.47 -13.32 5.64
N LEU A 146 -16.38 -14.18 4.63
CA LEU A 146 -17.28 -15.33 4.47
C LEU A 146 -16.89 -16.53 5.35
N ALA A 147 -15.62 -16.67 5.71
CA ALA A 147 -15.13 -17.75 6.56
C ALA A 147 -15.29 -17.46 8.06
N ASP A 148 -15.32 -16.18 8.47
CA ASP A 148 -15.47 -15.77 9.86
C ASP A 148 -16.96 -15.78 10.29
N PRO A 149 -17.34 -16.61 11.29
CA PRO A 149 -18.71 -16.65 11.82
C PRO A 149 -19.16 -15.33 12.46
N HIS A 150 -18.22 -14.45 12.83
CA HIS A 150 -18.50 -13.20 13.53
C HIS A 150 -18.63 -11.97 12.61
N THR A 151 -18.50 -12.14 11.30
CA THR A 151 -18.54 -11.02 10.33
C THR A 151 -19.82 -10.19 10.45
N ALA A 152 -20.98 -10.82 10.61
CA ALA A 152 -22.25 -10.12 10.75
C ALA A 152 -22.30 -9.22 12.00
N ALA A 153 -21.84 -9.73 13.14
CA ALA A 153 -21.76 -9.00 14.40
C ALA A 153 -20.72 -7.86 14.35
N ASN A 154 -19.56 -8.13 13.72
CA ASN A 154 -18.52 -7.12 13.52
C ASN A 154 -19.03 -5.95 12.65
N LEU A 155 -19.74 -6.24 11.56
CA LEU A 155 -20.35 -5.23 10.70
C LEU A 155 -21.45 -4.44 11.42
N GLN A 156 -22.28 -5.11 12.22
CA GLN A 156 -23.31 -4.46 13.02
C GLN A 156 -22.69 -3.44 13.99
N GLY A 157 -21.62 -3.82 14.70
CA GLY A 157 -20.90 -2.95 15.61
C GLY A 157 -20.22 -1.77 14.90
N MET A 158 -19.54 -2.03 13.78
CA MET A 158 -18.82 -1.00 13.02
C MET A 158 -19.75 0.04 12.39
N LEU A 159 -20.89 -0.39 11.85
CA LEU A 159 -21.87 0.48 11.17
C LEU A 159 -22.99 0.96 12.11
N LYS A 160 -22.97 0.53 13.38
CA LYS A 160 -24.01 0.82 14.38
C LYS A 160 -25.42 0.51 13.88
N LEU A 161 -25.59 -0.62 13.21
CA LEU A 161 -26.89 -1.06 12.68
C LEU A 161 -27.79 -1.55 13.82
N SER A 162 -29.08 -1.22 13.75
CA SER A 162 -30.09 -1.72 14.68
C SER A 162 -30.46 -3.19 14.46
N PHE A 163 -29.95 -3.79 13.39
CA PHE A 163 -30.20 -5.18 12.97
C PHE A 163 -28.88 -5.90 12.68
N GLU A 164 -28.89 -7.23 12.85
CA GLU A 164 -27.76 -8.07 12.48
C GLU A 164 -27.64 -8.15 10.96
N ALA A 165 -26.44 -7.97 10.41
CA ALA A 165 -26.24 -7.89 8.98
C ALA A 165 -26.53 -9.25 8.33
N ALA A 166 -27.65 -9.35 7.61
CA ALA A 166 -28.01 -10.54 6.86
C ALA A 166 -26.95 -10.87 5.78
N ASP A 167 -26.82 -12.15 5.43
CA ASP A 167 -25.87 -12.63 4.41
C ASP A 167 -25.94 -11.84 3.09
N THR A 168 -27.14 -11.42 2.69
CA THR A 168 -27.37 -10.58 1.51
C THR A 168 -26.62 -9.24 1.60
N VAL A 169 -26.56 -8.63 2.78
CA VAL A 169 -25.85 -7.36 3.01
C VAL A 169 -24.34 -7.58 2.92
N ILE A 170 -23.83 -8.71 3.44
CA ILE A 170 -22.42 -9.07 3.37
C ILE A 170 -22.00 -9.24 1.91
N TRP A 171 -22.76 -10.03 1.12
CA TRP A 171 -22.51 -10.21 -0.31
C TRP A 171 -22.60 -8.90 -1.10
N LEU A 172 -23.60 -8.07 -0.81
CA LEU A 172 -23.75 -6.76 -1.46
C LEU A 172 -22.54 -5.86 -1.17
N LEU A 173 -22.06 -5.84 0.07
CA LEU A 173 -20.89 -5.07 0.47
C LEU A 173 -19.61 -5.58 -0.21
N ILE A 174 -19.45 -6.90 -0.34
CA ILE A 174 -18.33 -7.50 -1.07
C ILE A 174 -18.35 -7.08 -2.54
N VAL A 175 -19.48 -7.27 -3.23
CA VAL A 175 -19.56 -7.03 -4.69
C VAL A 175 -19.54 -5.54 -5.00
N ILE A 176 -20.44 -4.75 -4.40
CA ILE A 176 -20.56 -3.31 -4.67
C ILE A 176 -19.37 -2.56 -4.07
N GLY A 177 -18.97 -2.88 -2.83
CA GLY A 177 -17.82 -2.27 -2.19
C GLY A 177 -16.51 -2.58 -2.91
N GLY A 178 -16.27 -3.85 -3.28
CA GLY A 178 -15.09 -4.25 -4.05
C GLY A 178 -15.03 -3.58 -5.43
N ALA A 179 -16.13 -3.58 -6.18
CA ALA A 179 -16.20 -2.90 -7.48
C ALA A 179 -15.97 -1.38 -7.36
N SER A 180 -16.58 -0.76 -6.34
CA SER A 180 -16.41 0.68 -6.07
C SER A 180 -14.97 1.02 -5.71
N LEU A 181 -14.30 0.20 -4.89
CA LEU A 181 -12.90 0.39 -4.52
C LEU A 181 -11.97 0.27 -5.74
N LEU A 182 -12.20 -0.70 -6.63
CA LEU A 182 -11.44 -0.85 -7.86
C LEU A 182 -11.58 0.37 -8.78
N LEU A 183 -12.82 0.85 -8.94
CA LEU A 183 -13.10 2.05 -9.73
C LEU A 183 -12.43 3.30 -9.12
N LEU A 184 -12.59 3.51 -7.81
CA LEU A 184 -12.02 4.65 -7.11
C LEU A 184 -10.49 4.64 -7.17
N GLN A 185 -9.86 3.49 -6.94
CA GLN A 185 -8.41 3.37 -7.06
C GLN A 185 -7.93 3.68 -8.47
N HIS A 186 -8.62 3.16 -9.48
CA HIS A 186 -8.28 3.45 -10.87
C HIS A 186 -8.37 4.95 -11.17
N MET A 187 -9.49 5.58 -10.79
CA MET A 187 -9.70 7.02 -10.98
C MET A 187 -8.64 7.86 -10.26
N PHE A 188 -8.40 7.60 -8.97
CA PHE A 188 -7.44 8.37 -8.20
C PHE A 188 -6.00 8.19 -8.69
N LEU A 189 -5.61 6.99 -9.11
CA LEU A 189 -4.29 6.75 -9.71
C LEU A 189 -4.12 7.59 -10.99
N LEU A 190 -5.12 7.61 -11.87
CA LEU A 190 -5.06 8.39 -13.10
C LEU A 190 -5.00 9.90 -12.83
N LEU A 191 -5.83 10.39 -11.90
CA LEU A 191 -5.85 11.80 -11.51
C LEU A 191 -4.52 12.22 -10.87
N ALA A 192 -4.02 11.44 -9.92
CA ALA A 192 -2.76 11.69 -9.23
C ALA A 192 -1.57 11.67 -10.21
N GLY A 193 -1.55 10.73 -11.16
CA GLY A 193 -0.52 10.66 -12.18
C GLY A 193 -0.53 11.84 -13.14
N LYS A 194 -1.70 12.26 -13.62
CA LYS A 194 -1.84 13.45 -14.47
C LYS A 194 -1.39 14.72 -13.72
N TRP A 195 -1.87 14.89 -12.50
CA TRP A 195 -1.49 16.03 -11.65
C TRP A 195 0.02 16.09 -11.39
N ALA A 196 0.63 14.95 -11.06
CA ALA A 196 2.05 14.86 -10.77
C ALA A 196 2.92 15.12 -12.00
N TYR A 197 2.45 14.78 -13.20
CA TYR A 197 3.13 15.07 -14.47
C TYR A 197 3.07 16.57 -14.84
N GLN A 198 1.98 17.26 -14.50
CA GLN A 198 1.79 18.67 -14.82
C GLN A 198 2.62 19.59 -13.90
N ARG A 199 2.64 19.32 -12.59
CA ARG A 199 3.62 19.94 -11.66
C ARG A 199 5.02 19.47 -11.99
#